data_AF-A0A183AWJ5-F1
#
_entry.id   AF-A0A183AWJ5-F1
#
_cell.length_a   1.000
_cell.length_b   1.000
_cell.length_c   1.000
_cell.angle_alpha   90.00
_cell.angle_beta   90.00
_cell.angle_gamma   90.00
#
_symmetry.space_group_name_H-M   'P 1'
#
loop_
_entity.id
_entity.type
_entity.pdbx_description
1 polymer ?
#
loop_
_entity_poly.entity_id
_entity_poly.type
_entity_poly.pdbx_seq_one_letter_code
_entity_poly.pdbx_strand_id
1 'polypeptide(L)'
;MTLNQQQKKVIDHLTQIEEVGELILAKQEQCVSCDRSRQKTREAIRALTKLDGSNKQWACLSNQFFLLPREPLITALREDMKVYDSEIEKTRQQIKEDMQLLNELEEKEPLKGFDLIALSKADIPNIAPFDPAEDVRMKQDSLKKNKLFAWTPAHGQCSVMCFHPRSDLTLALMNQNEVLRVIQAWCKVTNECRTKKKGCRWLQIFENRGAAVGSSNMHPHCQIWECGFLPSLASRYDQNQWAYFKEHQIPLLVDYAHQEEEKLGHSDCRIVLQNEHWLVLVPWWACWPFETMILPRNRHIRWLDELTSTEQDSLTYITRELLIRYDNLFQTEFPYSMGWYQAPMNNVATDLWCSASSYREQAHWQLHALFQPPLLRSATVRKFMSGFELLAEAQRDVLPERAAELLRQTPAVHYTQTVKQS
;
A
#
# COMPACT_ATOMS: atom_id res chain seq x y z
N MET A 1 -45.90 26.77 -21.96
CA MET A 1 -45.59 25.68 -22.91
C MET A 1 -45.86 24.37 -22.21
N THR A 2 -46.80 23.57 -22.70
CA THR A 2 -47.10 22.24 -22.15
C THR A 2 -46.03 21.25 -22.66
N LEU A 3 -45.22 20.70 -21.75
CA LEU A 3 -44.24 19.65 -22.05
C LEU A 3 -44.93 18.46 -22.72
N ASN A 4 -44.32 17.94 -23.79
CA ASN A 4 -44.82 16.72 -24.44
C ASN A 4 -44.61 15.50 -23.53
N GLN A 5 -45.29 14.39 -23.81
CA GLN A 5 -45.29 13.19 -22.97
C GLN A 5 -43.90 12.51 -22.87
N GLN A 6 -43.05 12.60 -23.89
CA GLN A 6 -41.65 12.13 -23.82
C GLN A 6 -40.78 13.04 -22.95
N GLN A 7 -40.95 14.36 -23.06
CA GLN A 7 -40.19 15.31 -22.26
C GLN A 7 -40.51 15.17 -20.77
N LYS A 8 -41.77 14.91 -20.41
CA LYS A 8 -42.15 14.58 -19.03
C LYS A 8 -41.45 13.32 -18.53
N LYS A 9 -41.45 12.24 -19.31
CA LYS A 9 -40.76 10.98 -18.93
C LYS A 9 -39.26 11.16 -18.69
N VAL A 10 -38.59 11.98 -19.50
CA VAL A 10 -37.16 12.27 -19.33
C VAL A 10 -36.91 13.06 -18.05
N ILE A 11 -37.74 14.08 -17.78
CA ILE A 11 -37.63 14.86 -16.54
C ILE A 11 -37.89 13.97 -15.33
N ASP A 12 -38.95 13.17 -15.34
CA ASP A 12 -39.29 12.26 -14.23
C ASP A 12 -38.15 11.26 -13.95
N HIS A 13 -37.49 10.75 -14.99
CA HIS A 13 -36.35 9.85 -14.85
C HIS A 13 -35.10 10.55 -14.30
N LEU A 14 -34.78 11.76 -14.79
CA LEU A 14 -33.67 12.55 -14.26
C LEU A 14 -33.90 12.96 -12.80
N THR A 15 -35.13 13.31 -12.43
CA THR A 15 -35.50 13.60 -11.04
C THR A 15 -35.30 12.39 -10.14
N GLN A 16 -35.64 11.17 -10.59
CA GLN A 16 -35.38 9.95 -9.82
C GLN A 16 -33.88 9.71 -9.58
N ILE A 17 -33.05 9.95 -10.61
CA ILE A 17 -31.59 9.84 -10.47
C ILE A 17 -31.06 10.85 -9.45
N GLU A 18 -31.52 12.10 -9.54
CA GLU A 18 -31.11 13.19 -8.64
C GLU A 18 -31.54 12.92 -7.19
N GLU A 19 -32.78 12.48 -6.96
CA GLU A 19 -33.30 12.12 -5.64
C GLU A 19 -32.46 11.02 -4.98
N VAL A 20 -32.13 9.95 -5.71
CA VAL A 20 -31.30 8.86 -5.18
C VAL A 20 -29.87 9.35 -4.92
N GLY A 21 -29.32 10.18 -5.80
CA GLY A 21 -27.99 10.79 -5.64
C GLY A 21 -27.89 11.67 -4.39
N GLU A 22 -28.87 12.55 -4.15
CA GLU A 22 -28.94 13.38 -2.94
C GLU A 22 -29.05 12.53 -1.66
N LEU A 23 -29.83 11.45 -1.72
CA LEU A 23 -30.04 10.54 -0.59
C LEU A 23 -28.75 9.81 -0.20
N ILE A 24 -27.96 9.37 -1.19
CA ILE A 24 -26.63 8.79 -0.99
C ILE A 24 -25.69 9.81 -0.34
N LEU A 25 -25.64 11.04 -0.85
CA LEU A 25 -24.78 12.10 -0.31
C LEU A 25 -25.15 12.44 1.14
N ALA A 26 -26.44 12.55 1.45
CA ALA A 26 -26.92 12.79 2.80
C ALA A 26 -26.52 11.66 3.77
N LYS A 27 -26.66 10.40 3.36
CA LYS A 27 -26.22 9.24 4.16
C LYS A 27 -24.70 9.19 4.32
N GLN A 28 -23.92 9.58 3.30
CA GLN A 28 -22.47 9.71 3.42
C GLN A 28 -22.08 10.77 4.46
N GLU A 29 -22.74 11.93 4.44
CA GLU A 29 -22.51 12.99 5.43
C GLU A 29 -22.90 12.54 6.84
N GLN A 30 -24.01 11.80 7.00
CA GLN A 30 -24.40 11.18 8.26
C GLN A 30 -23.31 10.21 8.77
N CYS A 31 -22.80 9.33 7.91
CA CYS A 31 -21.68 8.45 8.24
C CYS A 31 -20.46 9.22 8.75
N VAL A 32 -20.08 10.30 8.06
CA VAL A 32 -18.95 11.16 8.47
C VAL A 32 -19.22 11.84 9.82
N SER A 33 -20.45 12.30 10.05
CA SER A 33 -20.85 12.93 11.31
C SER A 33 -20.82 11.95 12.49
N CYS A 34 -21.35 10.74 12.30
CA CYS A 34 -21.28 9.67 13.30
C CYS A 34 -19.82 9.25 13.57
N ASP A 35 -18.99 9.13 12.53
CA ASP A 35 -17.57 8.80 12.67
C ASP A 35 -16.80 9.85 13.46
N ARG A 36 -17.07 11.13 13.18
CA ARG A 36 -16.49 12.27 13.91
C ARG A 36 -16.88 12.26 15.38
N SER A 37 -18.15 11.97 15.68
CA SER A 37 -18.65 11.86 17.04
C SER A 37 -18.01 10.68 17.77
N ARG A 38 -17.94 9.51 17.12
CA ARG A 38 -17.25 8.32 17.64
C ARG A 38 -15.78 8.61 17.96
N GLN A 39 -15.07 9.32 17.08
CA GLN A 39 -13.66 9.66 17.28
C GLN A 39 -13.47 10.60 18.48
N LYS A 40 -14.34 11.61 18.64
CA LYS A 40 -14.35 12.48 19.84
C LYS A 40 -14.61 11.69 21.11
N THR A 41 -15.55 10.75 21.09
CA THR A 41 -15.82 9.84 22.22
C THR A 41 -14.59 8.99 22.56
N ARG A 42 -13.87 8.48 21.54
CA ARG A 42 -12.62 7.73 21.74
C ARG A 42 -11.52 8.59 22.36
N GLU A 43 -11.38 9.83 21.93
CA GLU A 43 -10.44 10.80 22.49
C GLU A 43 -10.79 11.15 23.94
N ALA A 44 -12.08 11.35 24.24
CA ALA A 44 -12.57 11.58 25.60
C ALA A 44 -12.26 10.40 26.53
N ILE A 45 -12.50 9.16 26.09
CA ILE A 45 -12.13 7.96 26.87
C ILE A 45 -10.63 7.90 27.13
N ARG A 46 -9.79 8.17 26.11
CA ARG A 46 -8.33 8.19 26.28
C ARG A 46 -7.88 9.26 27.27
N ALA A 47 -8.46 10.45 27.23
CA ALA A 47 -8.18 11.52 28.17
C ALA A 47 -8.59 11.14 29.60
N LEU A 48 -9.80 10.60 29.77
CA LEU A 48 -10.32 10.13 31.07
C LEU A 48 -9.47 9.00 31.67
N THR A 49 -8.92 8.12 30.84
CA THR A 49 -8.09 6.99 31.27
C THR A 49 -6.69 7.43 31.72
N LYS A 50 -6.17 8.54 31.17
CA LYS A 50 -4.84 9.08 31.52
C LYS A 50 -4.83 10.02 32.73
N LEU A 51 -5.99 10.40 33.25
CA LEU A 51 -6.10 11.33 34.38
C LEU A 51 -5.85 10.61 35.71
N ASP A 52 -4.81 11.06 36.43
CA ASP A 52 -4.50 10.62 37.79
C ASP A 52 -5.24 11.47 38.85
N GLY A 53 -5.78 10.83 39.88
CA GLY A 53 -6.13 11.48 41.15
C GLY A 53 -7.59 11.95 41.38
N SER A 54 -8.42 12.18 40.37
CA SER A 54 -9.84 12.59 40.58
C SER A 54 -10.87 11.55 40.12
N ASN A 55 -11.71 11.10 41.06
CA ASN A 55 -12.80 10.15 40.81
C ASN A 55 -14.05 10.80 40.16
N LYS A 56 -14.14 12.13 40.13
CA LYS A 56 -15.23 12.86 39.49
C LYS A 56 -14.70 13.78 38.38
N GLN A 57 -15.43 13.86 37.28
CA GLN A 57 -15.06 14.63 36.09
C GLN A 57 -16.25 15.45 35.62
N TRP A 58 -15.97 16.67 35.14
CA TRP A 58 -16.99 17.50 34.51
C TRP A 58 -17.24 16.99 33.08
N ALA A 59 -18.50 16.68 32.78
CA ALA A 59 -18.97 16.31 31.46
C ALA A 59 -19.97 17.37 30.96
N CYS A 60 -19.93 17.70 29.68
CA CYS A 60 -20.90 18.58 29.04
C CYS A 60 -21.90 17.73 28.23
N LEU A 61 -23.19 17.85 28.55
CA LEU A 61 -24.29 17.22 27.82
C LEU A 61 -25.17 18.33 27.25
N SER A 62 -25.22 18.43 25.92
CA SER A 62 -25.77 19.57 25.17
C SER A 62 -25.21 20.92 25.62
N ASN A 63 -25.88 21.59 26.56
CA ASN A 63 -25.56 22.94 27.04
C ASN A 63 -25.42 23.00 28.57
N GLN A 64 -25.38 21.85 29.24
CA GLN A 64 -25.29 21.75 30.69
C GLN A 64 -24.07 20.93 31.12
N PHE A 65 -23.44 21.37 32.21
CA PHE A 65 -22.28 20.70 32.80
C PHE A 65 -22.70 19.88 34.01
N PHE A 66 -22.28 18.62 34.04
CA PHE A 66 -22.54 17.68 35.11
C PHE A 66 -21.24 17.18 35.71
N LEU A 67 -21.17 17.08 37.03
CA LEU A 67 -20.05 16.46 37.73
C LEU A 67 -20.37 14.98 37.95
N LEU A 68 -19.76 14.10 37.14
CA LEU A 68 -20.07 12.68 37.12
C LEU A 68 -18.89 11.83 37.60
N PRO A 69 -19.13 10.66 38.22
CA PRO A 69 -18.05 9.73 38.55
C PRO A 69 -17.39 9.19 37.26
N ARG A 70 -16.08 8.95 37.32
CA ARG A 70 -15.25 8.63 36.15
C ARG A 70 -15.63 7.30 35.49
N GLU A 71 -15.78 6.22 36.25
CA GLU A 71 -16.04 4.88 35.70
C GLU A 71 -17.42 4.77 35.01
N PRO A 72 -18.53 5.27 35.59
CA PRO A 72 -19.82 5.34 34.90
C PRO A 72 -19.77 6.18 33.62
N LEU A 73 -19.04 7.30 33.62
CA LEU A 73 -18.88 8.14 32.43
C LEU A 73 -18.13 7.42 31.31
N ILE A 74 -17.04 6.72 31.62
CA ILE A 74 -16.32 5.89 30.64
C ILE A 74 -17.23 4.78 30.09
N THR A 75 -18.06 4.19 30.95
CA THR A 75 -19.01 3.13 30.55
C THR A 75 -20.06 3.68 29.58
N ALA A 76 -20.68 4.81 29.89
CA ALA A 76 -21.65 5.47 29.01
C ALA A 76 -21.02 5.86 27.66
N LEU A 77 -19.81 6.44 27.66
CA LEU A 77 -19.09 6.76 26.41
C LEU A 77 -18.76 5.52 25.57
N ARG A 78 -18.50 4.37 26.21
CA ARG A 78 -18.32 3.09 25.49
C ARG A 78 -19.62 2.56 24.89
N GLU A 79 -20.75 2.80 25.54
CA GLU A 79 -22.08 2.47 24.99
C GLU A 79 -22.40 3.37 23.80
N ASP A 80 -22.15 4.67 23.90
CA ASP A 80 -22.31 5.61 22.78
C ASP A 80 -21.46 5.20 21.57
N MET A 81 -20.22 4.74 21.80
CA MET A 81 -19.39 4.20 20.71
C MET A 81 -20.05 3.03 19.98
N LYS A 82 -20.69 2.10 20.72
CA LYS A 82 -21.41 0.97 20.10
C LYS A 82 -22.61 1.43 19.30
N VAL A 83 -23.33 2.45 19.77
CA VAL A 83 -24.45 3.05 19.04
C VAL A 83 -23.96 3.66 17.74
N TYR A 84 -22.91 4.47 17.78
CA TYR A 84 -22.32 5.05 16.56
C TYR A 84 -21.80 3.98 15.60
N ASP A 85 -21.15 2.93 16.09
CA ASP A 85 -20.69 1.82 15.24
C ASP A 85 -21.88 1.12 14.54
N SER A 86 -22.95 0.83 15.28
CA SER A 86 -24.16 0.23 14.71
C SER A 86 -24.84 1.15 13.70
N GLU A 87 -24.86 2.46 13.94
CA GLU A 87 -25.48 3.44 13.06
C GLU A 87 -24.67 3.63 11.78
N ILE A 88 -23.34 3.72 11.88
CA ILE A 88 -22.44 3.78 10.72
C ILE A 88 -22.62 2.53 9.85
N GLU A 89 -22.68 1.35 10.45
CA GLU A 89 -22.81 0.10 9.69
C GLU A 89 -24.17 0.02 8.98
N LYS A 90 -25.26 0.39 9.68
CA LYS A 90 -26.59 0.47 9.09
C LYS A 90 -26.63 1.47 7.93
N THR A 91 -26.06 2.66 8.10
CA THR A 91 -26.06 3.70 7.07
C THR A 91 -25.19 3.30 5.87
N ARG A 92 -24.07 2.61 6.08
CA ARG A 92 -23.26 2.05 4.99
C ARG A 92 -23.99 1.00 4.18
N GLN A 93 -24.72 0.11 4.85
CA GLN A 93 -25.54 -0.89 4.18
C GLN A 93 -26.62 -0.22 3.32
N GLN A 94 -27.26 0.81 3.84
CA GLN A 94 -28.24 1.60 3.08
C GLN A 94 -27.62 2.36 1.90
N ILE A 95 -26.42 2.92 2.05
CA ILE A 95 -25.69 3.55 0.93
C ILE A 95 -25.41 2.53 -0.18
N LYS A 96 -25.07 1.29 0.19
CA LYS A 96 -24.81 0.22 -0.77
C LYS A 96 -26.06 -0.13 -1.58
N GLU A 97 -27.20 -0.24 -0.91
CA GLU A 97 -28.51 -0.47 -1.54
C GLU A 97 -28.90 0.68 -2.48
N ASP A 98 -28.76 1.93 -2.04
CA ASP A 98 -29.06 3.09 -2.88
C ASP A 98 -28.10 3.20 -4.07
N MET A 99 -26.81 2.89 -3.89
CA MET A 99 -25.82 2.89 -4.98
C MET A 99 -26.13 1.81 -6.03
N GLN A 100 -26.69 0.67 -5.63
CA GLN A 100 -27.17 -0.33 -6.58
C GLN A 100 -28.35 0.21 -7.38
N LEU A 101 -29.34 0.84 -6.71
CA LEU A 101 -30.47 1.48 -7.38
C LEU A 101 -30.03 2.60 -8.32
N LEU A 102 -29.05 3.43 -7.93
CA LEU A 102 -28.50 4.48 -8.78
C LEU A 102 -27.83 3.89 -10.04
N ASN A 103 -27.04 2.82 -9.90
CA ASN A 103 -26.44 2.15 -11.05
C ASN A 103 -27.48 1.53 -11.99
N GLU A 104 -28.56 0.95 -11.44
CA GLU A 104 -29.69 0.44 -12.24
C GLU A 104 -30.39 1.57 -13.01
N LEU A 105 -30.63 2.72 -12.38
CA LEU A 105 -31.22 3.89 -13.02
C LEU A 105 -30.32 4.50 -14.09
N GLU A 106 -29.01 4.45 -13.92
CA GLU A 106 -28.01 4.95 -14.89
C GLU A 106 -27.62 3.92 -15.96
N GLU A 107 -28.28 2.76 -16.02
CA GLU A 107 -27.95 1.64 -16.92
C GLU A 107 -26.48 1.17 -16.84
N LYS A 108 -25.85 1.33 -15.66
CA LYS A 108 -24.48 0.87 -15.40
C LYS A 108 -24.48 -0.59 -14.98
N GLU A 109 -23.44 -1.33 -15.39
CA GLU A 109 -23.28 -2.70 -14.89
C GLU A 109 -23.14 -2.70 -13.36
N PRO A 110 -23.79 -3.64 -12.65
CA PRO A 110 -23.69 -3.73 -11.20
C PRO A 110 -22.23 -3.95 -10.78
N LEU A 111 -21.79 -3.21 -9.76
CA LEU A 111 -20.47 -3.39 -9.16
C LEU A 111 -20.31 -4.84 -8.67
N LYS A 112 -19.59 -5.68 -9.44
CA LYS A 112 -19.20 -7.03 -9.04
C LYS A 112 -18.09 -6.96 -7.98
N GLY A 113 -18.46 -6.56 -6.76
CA GLY A 113 -17.64 -6.75 -5.57
C GLY A 113 -17.84 -8.16 -5.01
N PHE A 114 -16.84 -8.68 -4.31
CA PHE A 114 -16.92 -9.99 -3.64
C PHE A 114 -17.75 -9.97 -2.34
N ASP A 115 -18.52 -8.91 -2.07
CA ASP A 115 -19.28 -8.72 -0.81
C ASP A 115 -18.49 -9.13 0.43
N LEU A 116 -17.20 -8.81 0.44
CA LEU A 116 -16.29 -9.15 1.52
C LEU A 116 -16.62 -8.28 2.71
N ILE A 117 -17.42 -8.83 3.63
CA ILE A 117 -17.64 -8.28 4.96
C ILE A 117 -16.32 -8.42 5.71
N ALA A 118 -15.81 -7.32 6.26
CA ALA A 118 -14.67 -7.37 7.18
C ALA A 118 -15.03 -8.31 8.34
N LEU A 119 -14.24 -9.36 8.55
CA LEU A 119 -14.41 -10.28 9.68
C LEU A 119 -14.48 -9.45 10.97
N SER A 120 -15.65 -9.45 11.63
CA SER A 120 -15.75 -8.88 12.95
C SER A 120 -15.03 -9.80 13.94
N LYS A 121 -14.65 -9.27 15.12
CA LYS A 121 -14.13 -10.11 16.21
C LYS A 121 -15.07 -11.26 16.60
N ALA A 122 -16.37 -11.15 16.29
CA ALA A 122 -17.35 -12.19 16.53
C ALA A 122 -17.40 -13.25 15.41
N ASP A 123 -16.99 -12.89 14.19
CA ASP A 123 -16.95 -13.79 13.02
C ASP A 123 -15.66 -14.60 12.94
N ILE A 124 -14.62 -14.16 13.65
CA ILE A 124 -13.47 -15.01 13.95
C ILE A 124 -13.98 -16.05 14.95
N PRO A 125 -14.07 -17.35 14.57
CA PRO A 125 -14.49 -18.39 15.52
C PRO A 125 -13.65 -18.23 16.78
N ASN A 126 -14.28 -18.47 17.94
CA ASN A 126 -13.79 -18.25 19.30
C ASN A 126 -12.49 -19.04 19.59
N ILE A 127 -11.44 -18.73 18.84
CA ILE A 127 -10.07 -19.15 19.03
C ILE A 127 -9.65 -18.28 20.20
N ALA A 128 -9.54 -18.90 21.38
CA ALA A 128 -9.01 -18.24 22.55
C ALA A 128 -7.77 -17.42 22.13
N PRO A 129 -7.63 -16.16 22.59
CA PRO A 129 -6.50 -15.34 22.23
C PRO A 129 -5.23 -16.15 22.51
N PHE A 130 -4.57 -16.59 21.44
CA PHE A 130 -3.37 -17.37 21.54
C PHE A 130 -2.29 -16.42 22.01
N ASP A 131 -1.90 -16.51 23.27
CA ASP A 131 -0.69 -15.86 23.77
C ASP A 131 0.51 -16.69 23.26
N PRO A 132 1.33 -16.16 22.35
CA PRO A 132 2.51 -16.88 21.89
C PRO A 132 3.46 -17.22 23.05
N ALA A 133 3.42 -16.49 24.17
CA ALA A 133 4.22 -16.77 25.36
C ALA A 133 3.76 -18.03 26.12
N GLU A 134 2.49 -18.42 25.98
CA GLU A 134 1.93 -19.64 26.58
C GLU A 134 2.14 -20.88 25.69
N ASP A 135 2.62 -20.70 24.46
CA ASP A 135 2.91 -21.81 23.56
C ASP A 135 4.07 -22.65 24.09
N VAL A 136 3.77 -23.85 24.57
CA VAL A 136 4.75 -24.83 25.06
C VAL A 136 5.84 -25.15 24.03
N ARG A 137 5.57 -24.94 22.73
CA ARG A 137 6.56 -25.12 21.67
C ARG A 137 7.67 -24.06 21.73
N MET A 138 7.44 -22.86 22.28
CA MET A 138 8.49 -21.86 22.56
C MET A 138 9.62 -22.40 23.45
N LYS A 139 9.33 -23.44 24.26
CA LYS A 139 10.31 -24.11 25.12
C LYS A 139 11.05 -25.26 24.41
N GLN A 140 10.63 -25.63 23.20
CA GLN A 140 11.21 -26.73 22.43
C GLN A 140 11.97 -26.16 21.22
N ASP A 141 13.28 -26.45 21.18
CA ASP A 141 14.15 -26.10 20.05
C ASP A 141 13.82 -26.98 18.83
N SER A 142 12.74 -26.65 18.12
CA SER A 142 12.16 -27.43 17.02
C SER A 142 12.88 -27.26 15.70
N LEU A 143 13.77 -26.27 15.57
CA LEU A 143 14.48 -25.95 14.33
C LEU A 143 15.38 -27.09 13.81
N LYS A 144 15.75 -28.07 14.66
CA LYS A 144 16.65 -29.17 14.28
C LYS A 144 16.09 -30.58 14.40
N LYS A 145 14.92 -30.78 15.02
CA LYS A 145 14.44 -32.14 15.37
C LYS A 145 13.40 -32.72 14.41
N ASN A 146 12.60 -31.90 13.74
CA ASN A 146 11.54 -32.38 12.85
C ASN A 146 11.80 -31.93 11.40
N LYS A 147 12.21 -32.88 10.55
CA LYS A 147 12.53 -32.63 9.13
C LYS A 147 11.32 -32.25 8.27
N LEU A 148 10.10 -32.53 8.74
CA LEU A 148 8.86 -32.24 8.00
C LEU A 148 8.17 -30.97 8.51
N PHE A 149 8.27 -30.69 9.82
CA PHE A 149 7.57 -29.59 10.47
C PHE A 149 8.54 -28.73 11.28
N ALA A 150 9.23 -27.84 10.57
CA ALA A 150 10.08 -26.81 11.18
C ALA A 150 9.28 -25.51 11.33
N TRP A 151 9.44 -24.86 12.48
CA TRP A 151 8.85 -23.55 12.75
C TRP A 151 9.76 -22.78 13.70
N THR A 152 9.66 -21.45 13.65
CA THR A 152 10.33 -20.52 14.56
C THR A 152 9.37 -19.36 14.84
N PRO A 153 9.42 -18.75 16.04
CA PRO A 153 8.70 -17.51 16.30
C PRO A 153 9.10 -16.42 15.31
N ALA A 154 8.11 -15.70 14.80
CA ALA A 154 8.31 -14.48 14.03
C ALA A 154 8.16 -13.28 14.98
N HIS A 155 9.23 -12.49 15.11
CA HIS A 155 9.21 -11.23 15.84
C HIS A 155 9.36 -10.07 14.86
N GLY A 156 8.69 -8.97 15.13
CA GLY A 156 8.70 -7.82 14.25
C GLY A 156 7.75 -6.71 14.69
N GLN A 157 7.74 -5.62 13.94
CA GLN A 157 6.83 -4.49 14.12
C GLN A 157 6.17 -4.17 12.78
N CYS A 158 4.85 -4.00 12.80
CA CYS A 158 4.08 -3.56 11.64
C CYS A 158 3.57 -2.15 11.87
N SER A 159 3.86 -1.25 10.94
CA SER A 159 3.47 0.16 10.99
C SER A 159 2.76 0.56 9.70
N VAL A 160 1.89 1.56 9.77
CA VAL A 160 1.25 2.21 8.61
C VAL A 160 1.77 3.63 8.52
N MET A 161 2.14 4.07 7.32
CA MET A 161 2.59 5.42 7.05
C MET A 161 1.65 6.07 6.04
N CYS A 162 0.79 6.98 6.53
CA CYS A 162 -0.03 7.81 5.66
C CYS A 162 0.84 8.83 4.92
N PHE A 163 0.65 8.96 3.61
CA PHE A 163 1.45 9.87 2.79
C PHE A 163 0.99 11.33 2.93
N HIS A 164 -0.31 11.55 3.11
CA HIS A 164 -0.90 12.88 3.11
C HIS A 164 -2.20 12.92 3.93
N PRO A 165 -2.54 14.03 4.63
CA PRO A 165 -3.78 14.11 5.41
C PRO A 165 -5.07 14.05 4.58
N ARG A 166 -5.00 14.41 3.29
CA ARG A 166 -6.11 14.31 2.35
C ARG A 166 -6.25 12.90 1.80
N SER A 167 -7.45 12.33 1.90
CA SER A 167 -7.79 10.99 1.40
C SER A 167 -8.04 10.92 -0.10
N ASP A 168 -8.26 12.05 -0.77
CA ASP A 168 -8.60 12.16 -2.19
C ASP A 168 -7.37 12.40 -3.09
N LEU A 169 -6.16 12.23 -2.54
CA LEU A 169 -4.91 12.38 -3.29
C LEU A 169 -4.19 11.05 -3.43
N THR A 170 -3.49 10.91 -4.55
CA THR A 170 -2.59 9.80 -4.85
C THR A 170 -1.16 10.33 -5.01
N LEU A 171 -0.14 9.47 -4.90
CA LEU A 171 1.25 9.89 -5.11
C LEU A 171 1.47 10.56 -6.48
N ALA A 172 0.71 10.16 -7.51
CA ALA A 172 0.75 10.77 -8.85
C ALA A 172 0.28 12.25 -8.85
N LEU A 173 -0.71 12.57 -8.00
CA LEU A 173 -1.36 13.89 -7.94
C LEU A 173 -0.79 14.81 -6.86
N MET A 174 0.01 14.27 -5.93
CA MET A 174 0.75 15.07 -4.96
C MET A 174 1.78 15.97 -5.66
N ASN A 175 2.07 17.13 -5.07
CA ASN A 175 3.15 17.98 -5.55
C ASN A 175 4.53 17.40 -5.19
N GLN A 176 5.58 17.94 -5.79
CA GLN A 176 6.94 17.44 -5.60
C GLN A 176 7.37 17.45 -4.13
N ASN A 177 7.10 18.52 -3.39
CA ASN A 177 7.48 18.63 -1.98
C ASN A 177 6.74 17.63 -1.08
N GLU A 178 5.51 17.27 -1.43
CA GLU A 178 4.73 16.24 -0.72
C GLU A 178 5.32 14.85 -0.93
N VAL A 179 5.62 14.47 -2.18
CA VAL A 179 6.23 13.17 -2.48
C VAL A 179 7.65 13.08 -1.90
N LEU A 180 8.41 14.17 -1.92
CA LEU A 180 9.73 14.24 -1.28
C LEU A 180 9.65 13.92 0.22
N ARG A 181 8.64 14.44 0.93
CA ARG A 181 8.43 14.12 2.36
C ARG A 181 8.16 12.64 2.58
N VAL A 182 7.46 11.97 1.67
CA VAL A 182 7.24 10.51 1.73
C VAL A 182 8.57 9.76 1.57
N ILE A 183 9.38 10.12 0.57
CA ILE A 183 10.70 9.52 0.36
C ILE A 183 11.61 9.76 1.57
N GLN A 184 11.65 10.99 2.11
CA GLN A 184 12.40 11.32 3.32
C GLN A 184 11.94 10.47 4.52
N ALA A 185 10.64 10.22 4.65
CA ALA A 185 10.10 9.35 5.70
C ALA A 185 10.55 7.89 5.52
N TRP A 186 10.62 7.37 4.29
CA TRP A 186 11.19 6.05 4.00
C TRP A 186 12.68 5.98 4.35
N CYS A 187 13.46 7.00 3.98
CA CYS A 187 14.88 7.11 4.35
C CYS A 187 15.04 7.14 5.87
N LYS A 188 14.21 7.92 6.58
CA LYS A 188 14.24 8.02 8.04
C LYS A 188 13.98 6.67 8.71
N VAL A 189 12.92 5.96 8.32
CA VAL A 189 12.60 4.65 8.90
C VAL A 189 13.68 3.61 8.58
N THR A 190 14.28 3.68 7.39
CA THR A 190 15.44 2.86 7.04
C THR A 190 16.63 3.13 7.95
N ASN A 191 16.95 4.40 8.20
CA ASN A 191 18.04 4.78 9.12
C ASN A 191 17.77 4.33 10.56
N GLU A 192 16.54 4.52 11.05
CA GLU A 192 16.11 4.03 12.37
C GLU A 192 16.29 2.51 12.48
N CYS A 193 15.92 1.75 11.45
CA CYS A 193 16.12 0.30 11.42
C CYS A 193 17.59 -0.11 11.37
N ARG A 194 18.42 0.59 10.61
CA ARG A 194 19.87 0.30 10.52
C ARG A 194 20.64 0.61 11.80
N THR A 195 20.23 1.67 12.51
CA THR A 195 20.90 2.12 13.73
C THR A 195 20.36 1.45 15.00
N LYS A 196 19.21 0.78 14.92
CA LYS A 196 18.66 -0.04 16.02
C LYS A 196 19.66 -1.13 16.42
N LYS A 197 19.92 -1.22 17.72
CA LYS A 197 20.89 -2.18 18.28
C LYS A 197 20.47 -3.65 18.21
N LYS A 198 19.16 -3.97 18.09
CA LYS A 198 18.59 -5.34 17.98
C LYS A 198 17.18 -5.29 17.35
N GLY A 199 16.79 -6.39 16.68
CA GLY A 199 15.39 -6.70 16.38
C GLY A 199 14.91 -6.53 14.94
N CYS A 200 15.65 -5.81 14.08
CA CYS A 200 15.31 -5.65 12.67
C CYS A 200 16.39 -6.31 11.81
N ARG A 201 16.03 -7.37 11.09
CA ARG A 201 16.88 -8.06 10.10
C ARG A 201 16.47 -7.70 8.68
N TRP A 202 15.17 -7.51 8.45
CA TRP A 202 14.62 -7.06 7.18
C TRP A 202 13.61 -5.95 7.41
N LEU A 203 13.68 -4.91 6.58
CA LEU A 203 12.70 -3.82 6.56
C LEU A 203 11.99 -3.86 5.22
N GLN A 204 10.71 -4.24 5.23
CA GLN A 204 9.88 -4.20 4.03
C GLN A 204 9.01 -2.95 4.04
N ILE A 205 9.30 -2.01 3.15
CA ILE A 205 8.42 -0.88 2.84
C ILE A 205 7.65 -1.25 1.58
N PHE A 206 6.32 -1.21 1.63
CA PHE A 206 5.47 -1.57 0.50
C PHE A 206 4.12 -0.85 0.51
N GLU A 207 3.56 -0.59 -0.66
CA GLU A 207 2.24 0.01 -0.86
C GLU A 207 1.37 -0.93 -1.70
N ASN A 208 0.10 -1.03 -1.32
CA ASN A 208 -0.95 -1.66 -2.13
C ASN A 208 -1.96 -0.57 -2.50
N ARG A 209 -1.96 -0.16 -3.77
CA ARG A 209 -2.85 0.88 -4.29
C ARG A 209 -4.00 0.26 -5.08
N GLY A 210 -5.22 0.57 -4.66
CA GLY A 210 -6.46 0.18 -5.36
C GLY A 210 -7.02 -1.20 -4.96
N ALA A 211 -8.33 -1.35 -5.13
CA ALA A 211 -9.05 -2.55 -4.71
C ALA A 211 -8.58 -3.82 -5.44
N ALA A 212 -8.07 -3.69 -6.67
CA ALA A 212 -7.61 -4.82 -7.48
C ALA A 212 -6.42 -5.58 -6.86
N VAL A 213 -5.65 -4.94 -5.97
CA VAL A 213 -4.52 -5.53 -5.23
C VAL A 213 -4.82 -5.66 -3.73
N GLY A 214 -6.10 -5.64 -3.34
CA GLY A 214 -6.53 -5.91 -1.97
C GLY A 214 -6.51 -4.71 -1.03
N SER A 215 -6.39 -3.48 -1.54
CA SER A 215 -6.54 -2.28 -0.71
C SER A 215 -8.02 -1.94 -0.50
N SER A 216 -8.48 -1.96 0.76
CA SER A 216 -9.86 -1.63 1.14
C SER A 216 -10.02 -0.20 1.66
N ASN A 217 -8.91 0.50 1.95
CA ASN A 217 -8.91 1.89 2.40
C ASN A 217 -8.27 2.78 1.33
N MET A 218 -9.06 3.73 0.82
CA MET A 218 -8.66 4.62 -0.27
C MET A 218 -7.66 5.71 0.14
N HIS A 219 -7.44 5.92 1.45
CA HIS A 219 -6.48 6.93 1.91
C HIS A 219 -5.05 6.57 1.48
N PRO A 220 -4.22 7.51 0.98
CA PRO A 220 -2.89 7.21 0.47
C PRO A 220 -1.93 6.82 1.61
N HIS A 221 -1.44 5.58 1.60
CA HIS A 221 -0.55 5.06 2.63
C HIS A 221 0.33 3.91 2.13
N CYS A 222 1.46 3.69 2.81
CA CYS A 222 2.20 2.43 2.73
C CYS A 222 2.17 1.68 4.07
N GLN A 223 2.64 0.44 4.02
CA GLN A 223 2.89 -0.41 5.17
C GLN A 223 4.39 -0.64 5.30
N ILE A 224 4.83 -0.77 6.56
CA ILE A 224 6.22 -0.98 6.91
C ILE A 224 6.29 -2.15 7.89
N TRP A 225 6.92 -3.23 7.46
CA TRP A 225 7.12 -4.42 8.28
C TRP A 225 8.61 -4.54 8.61
N GLU A 226 8.93 -4.39 9.89
CA GLU A 226 10.22 -4.72 10.47
C GLU A 226 10.19 -6.19 10.88
N CYS A 227 11.03 -7.02 10.28
CA CYS A 227 11.08 -8.46 10.53
C CYS A 227 12.39 -8.82 11.22
N GLY A 228 12.32 -9.63 12.28
CA GLY A 228 13.47 -10.27 12.93
C GLY A 228 14.07 -11.43 12.13
N PHE A 229 13.47 -11.79 11.01
CA PHE A 229 13.90 -12.84 10.07
C PHE A 229 14.04 -12.25 8.66
N LEU A 230 14.74 -12.96 7.77
CA LEU A 230 14.81 -12.60 6.35
C LEU A 230 13.69 -13.33 5.59
N PRO A 231 12.73 -12.63 4.97
CA PRO A 231 11.66 -13.26 4.19
C PRO A 231 12.21 -14.11 3.04
N SER A 232 11.47 -15.13 2.61
CA SER A 232 11.94 -16.09 1.60
C SER A 232 12.31 -15.46 0.26
N LEU A 233 11.58 -14.42 -0.18
CA LEU A 233 11.92 -13.70 -1.42
C LEU A 233 13.21 -12.89 -1.26
N ALA A 234 13.34 -12.14 -0.15
CA ALA A 234 14.56 -11.40 0.18
C ALA A 234 15.79 -12.32 0.30
N SER A 235 15.62 -13.52 0.88
CA SER A 235 16.68 -14.54 0.97
C SER A 235 17.12 -15.04 -0.41
N ARG A 236 16.21 -15.19 -1.37
CA ARG A 236 16.56 -15.57 -2.74
C ARG A 236 17.32 -14.46 -3.46
N TYR A 237 16.88 -13.21 -3.30
CA TYR A 237 17.59 -12.06 -3.86
C TYR A 237 18.98 -11.89 -3.26
N ASP A 238 19.14 -12.07 -1.94
CA ASP A 238 20.45 -12.03 -1.28
C ASP A 238 21.41 -13.08 -1.87
N GLN A 239 20.96 -14.34 -1.93
CA GLN A 239 21.77 -15.46 -2.41
C GLN A 239 22.18 -15.31 -3.88
N ASN A 240 21.25 -14.92 -4.76
CA ASN A 240 21.52 -14.79 -6.18
C ASN A 240 22.42 -13.58 -6.50
N GLN A 241 22.19 -12.44 -5.83
CA GLN A 241 23.08 -11.28 -5.98
C GLN A 241 24.48 -11.58 -5.45
N TRP A 242 24.59 -12.30 -4.32
CA TRP A 242 25.87 -12.73 -3.77
C TRP A 242 26.61 -13.69 -4.72
N ALA A 243 25.91 -14.67 -5.28
CA ALA A 243 26.49 -15.63 -6.22
C ALA A 243 27.09 -14.92 -7.44
N TYR A 244 26.34 -13.99 -8.04
CA TYR A 244 26.80 -13.17 -9.15
C TYR A 244 27.99 -12.29 -8.76
N PHE A 245 27.89 -11.56 -7.64
CA PHE A 245 28.96 -10.68 -7.17
C PHE A 245 30.25 -11.44 -6.90
N LYS A 246 30.16 -12.64 -6.32
CA LYS A 246 31.33 -13.49 -6.07
C LYS A 246 32.06 -13.88 -7.36
N GLU A 247 31.33 -14.13 -8.43
CA GLU A 247 31.88 -14.51 -9.73
C GLU A 247 32.40 -13.31 -10.52
N HIS A 248 31.60 -12.24 -10.62
CA HIS A 248 31.86 -11.12 -11.53
C HIS A 248 32.52 -9.91 -10.86
N GLN A 249 32.57 -9.87 -9.51
CA GLN A 249 33.10 -8.74 -8.71
C GLN A 249 32.39 -7.39 -8.97
N ILE A 250 31.17 -7.43 -9.51
CA ILE A 250 30.27 -6.28 -9.73
C ILE A 250 28.87 -6.66 -9.25
N PRO A 251 28.09 -5.75 -8.62
CA PRO A 251 26.73 -6.06 -8.18
C PRO A 251 25.83 -6.35 -9.39
N LEU A 252 25.04 -7.43 -9.31
CA LEU A 252 24.21 -7.92 -10.42
C LEU A 252 23.35 -6.81 -11.05
N LEU A 253 22.62 -6.07 -10.23
CA LEU A 253 21.69 -5.05 -10.74
C LEU A 253 22.39 -3.78 -11.24
N VAL A 254 23.64 -3.52 -10.82
CA VAL A 254 24.44 -2.42 -11.37
C VAL A 254 24.87 -2.78 -12.79
N ASP A 255 25.39 -3.99 -12.97
CA ASP A 255 25.76 -4.53 -14.30
C ASP A 255 24.53 -4.60 -15.22
N TYR A 256 23.41 -5.11 -14.71
CA TYR A 256 22.15 -5.15 -15.46
C TYR A 256 21.65 -3.76 -15.89
N ALA A 257 21.75 -2.74 -15.03
CA ALA A 257 21.40 -1.37 -15.40
C ALA A 257 22.26 -0.86 -16.56
N HIS A 258 23.58 -1.06 -16.49
CA HIS A 258 24.50 -0.65 -17.55
C HIS A 258 24.16 -1.34 -18.89
N GLN A 259 23.90 -2.65 -18.86
CA GLN A 259 23.52 -3.39 -20.08
C GLN A 259 22.19 -2.92 -20.68
N GLU A 260 21.21 -2.55 -19.84
CA GLU A 260 19.95 -1.97 -20.34
C GLU A 260 20.17 -0.56 -20.92
N GLU A 261 21.09 0.23 -20.36
CA GLU A 261 21.46 1.53 -20.93
C GLU A 261 22.16 1.42 -22.28
N GLU A 262 22.97 0.38 -22.52
CA GLU A 262 23.55 0.11 -23.83
C GLU A 262 22.50 -0.18 -24.92
N LYS A 263 21.27 -0.55 -24.53
CA LYS A 263 20.13 -0.75 -25.44
C LYS A 263 19.34 0.53 -25.72
N LEU A 264 19.72 1.68 -25.14
CA LEU A 264 19.04 2.94 -25.40
C LEU A 264 19.04 3.27 -26.90
N GLY A 265 17.85 3.56 -27.43
CA GLY A 265 17.64 3.85 -28.86
C GLY A 265 17.44 2.61 -29.73
N HIS A 266 17.58 1.40 -29.20
CA HIS A 266 17.23 0.18 -29.92
C HIS A 266 15.73 -0.14 -29.82
N SER A 267 15.22 -0.94 -30.76
CA SER A 267 13.80 -1.36 -30.79
C SER A 267 13.43 -2.28 -29.62
N ASP A 268 14.40 -2.98 -29.02
CA ASP A 268 14.26 -3.85 -27.86
C ASP A 268 14.54 -3.12 -26.52
N CYS A 269 14.60 -1.79 -26.52
CA CYS A 269 14.83 -0.99 -25.33
C CYS A 269 13.69 -1.14 -24.30
N ARG A 270 14.04 -1.51 -23.07
CA ARG A 270 13.10 -1.68 -21.95
C ARG A 270 13.11 -0.53 -20.94
N ILE A 271 13.97 0.48 -21.12
CA ILE A 271 14.01 1.67 -20.27
C ILE A 271 12.78 2.54 -20.54
N VAL A 272 11.99 2.81 -19.52
CA VAL A 272 10.80 3.67 -19.57
C VAL A 272 11.15 5.12 -19.30
N LEU A 273 11.90 5.38 -18.23
CA LEU A 273 12.34 6.71 -17.81
C LEU A 273 13.80 6.66 -17.37
N GLN A 274 14.50 7.78 -17.55
CA GLN A 274 15.81 7.99 -16.96
C GLN A 274 15.95 9.45 -16.54
N ASN A 275 16.68 9.69 -15.47
CA ASN A 275 17.17 11.01 -15.12
C ASN A 275 18.63 10.93 -14.67
N GLU A 276 19.15 11.96 -14.00
CA GLU A 276 20.55 11.99 -13.56
C GLU A 276 20.91 10.88 -12.57
N HIS A 277 19.97 10.41 -11.75
CA HIS A 277 20.28 9.50 -10.64
C HIS A 277 19.54 8.16 -10.70
N TRP A 278 18.47 8.06 -11.50
CA TRP A 278 17.56 6.93 -11.49
C TRP A 278 17.22 6.45 -12.89
N LEU A 279 17.01 5.14 -12.96
CA LEU A 279 16.53 4.42 -14.13
C LEU A 279 15.21 3.74 -13.78
N VAL A 280 14.22 3.86 -14.66
CA VAL A 280 12.98 3.06 -14.62
C VAL A 280 12.93 2.23 -15.88
N LEU A 281 12.78 0.92 -15.72
CA LEU A 281 12.70 -0.01 -16.84
C LEU A 281 11.66 -1.09 -16.56
N VAL A 282 11.21 -1.76 -17.62
CA VAL A 282 10.47 -3.03 -17.50
C VAL A 282 11.50 -4.15 -17.47
N PRO A 283 11.66 -4.91 -16.37
CA PRO A 283 12.68 -5.94 -16.28
C PRO A 283 12.52 -6.98 -17.39
N TRP A 284 13.63 -7.51 -17.90
CA TRP A 284 13.60 -8.56 -18.92
C TRP A 284 12.80 -9.79 -18.46
N TRP A 285 12.86 -10.08 -17.16
CA TRP A 285 12.13 -11.16 -16.49
C TRP A 285 10.77 -10.73 -15.92
N ALA A 286 10.21 -9.58 -16.33
CA ALA A 286 8.91 -9.10 -15.86
C ALA A 286 7.83 -10.18 -16.03
N CYS A 287 7.01 -10.36 -14.99
CA CYS A 287 5.89 -11.30 -14.97
C CYS A 287 4.55 -10.56 -15.04
N TRP A 288 4.46 -9.38 -14.42
CA TRP A 288 3.27 -8.53 -14.52
C TRP A 288 3.27 -7.74 -15.83
N PRO A 289 2.09 -7.42 -16.40
CA PRO A 289 1.98 -6.86 -17.75
C PRO A 289 2.78 -5.58 -17.99
N PHE A 290 2.76 -4.69 -17.00
CA PHE A 290 3.49 -3.42 -17.02
C PHE A 290 4.39 -3.34 -15.78
N GLU A 291 5.03 -4.45 -15.40
CA GLU A 291 5.97 -4.46 -14.27
C GLU A 291 7.10 -3.46 -14.51
N THR A 292 7.45 -2.65 -13.51
CA THR A 292 8.62 -1.78 -13.62
C THR A 292 9.52 -1.90 -12.41
N MET A 293 10.82 -1.73 -12.65
CA MET A 293 11.83 -1.58 -11.62
C MET A 293 12.40 -0.17 -11.65
N ILE A 294 12.49 0.45 -10.47
CA ILE A 294 13.25 1.69 -10.26
C ILE A 294 14.56 1.30 -9.57
N LEU A 295 15.70 1.72 -10.13
CA LEU A 295 17.01 1.51 -9.51
C LEU A 295 17.93 2.73 -9.71
N PRO A 296 18.90 2.96 -8.80
CA PRO A 296 19.91 3.97 -8.98
C PRO A 296 20.73 3.70 -10.24
N ARG A 297 21.00 4.77 -11.00
CA ARG A 297 21.66 4.73 -12.30
C ARG A 297 23.18 4.77 -12.18
N ASN A 298 23.71 5.82 -11.55
CA ASN A 298 25.14 6.14 -11.58
C ASN A 298 25.91 5.71 -10.32
N ARG A 299 25.21 5.53 -9.20
CA ARG A 299 25.83 5.23 -7.91
C ARG A 299 25.37 3.87 -7.41
N HIS A 300 26.30 3.12 -6.82
CA HIS A 300 25.99 1.93 -6.04
C HIS A 300 25.41 2.36 -4.69
N ILE A 301 24.16 1.97 -4.43
CA ILE A 301 23.41 2.36 -3.23
C ILE A 301 22.79 1.10 -2.64
N ARG A 302 23.01 0.84 -1.37
CA ARG A 302 22.55 -0.41 -0.72
C ARG A 302 21.26 -0.22 0.07
N TRP A 303 21.06 0.96 0.63
CA TRP A 303 19.92 1.31 1.48
C TRP A 303 19.35 2.68 1.14
N LEU A 304 18.05 2.89 1.38
CA LEU A 304 17.38 4.17 1.15
C LEU A 304 18.01 5.32 1.94
N ASP A 305 18.52 5.08 3.15
CA ASP A 305 19.12 6.13 3.97
C ASP A 305 20.53 6.55 3.52
N GLU A 306 21.09 5.88 2.50
CA GLU A 306 22.33 6.33 1.84
C GLU A 306 22.06 7.39 0.76
N LEU A 307 20.79 7.65 0.40
CA LEU A 307 20.45 8.62 -0.65
C LEU A 307 20.83 10.05 -0.26
N THR A 308 21.50 10.76 -1.15
CA THR A 308 21.75 12.21 -1.01
C THR A 308 20.46 13.01 -1.22
N SER A 309 20.45 14.30 -0.85
CA SER A 309 19.29 15.16 -1.10
C SER A 309 18.95 15.26 -2.60
N THR A 310 19.95 15.37 -3.48
CA THR A 310 19.74 15.45 -4.93
C THR A 310 19.17 14.13 -5.48
N GLU A 311 19.63 12.99 -4.97
CA GLU A 311 19.09 11.68 -5.34
C GLU A 311 17.64 11.51 -4.87
N GLN A 312 17.28 12.03 -3.68
CA GLN A 312 15.89 12.03 -3.18
C GLN A 312 14.98 12.93 -4.02
N ASP A 313 15.42 14.14 -4.38
CA ASP A 313 14.68 15.06 -5.24
C ASP A 313 14.45 14.46 -6.64
N SER A 314 15.49 13.83 -7.18
CA SER A 314 15.44 13.15 -8.47
C SER A 314 14.55 11.90 -8.45
N LEU A 315 14.56 11.13 -7.35
CA LEU A 315 13.65 10.00 -7.13
C LEU A 315 12.19 10.47 -7.07
N THR A 316 11.97 11.61 -6.43
CA THR A 316 10.64 12.23 -6.32
C THR A 316 10.08 12.54 -7.70
N TYR A 317 10.88 13.14 -8.58
CA TYR A 317 10.47 13.46 -9.94
C TYR A 317 10.12 12.20 -10.74
N ILE A 318 11.04 11.23 -10.79
CA ILE A 318 10.87 10.04 -11.65
C ILE A 318 9.74 9.13 -11.16
N THR A 319 9.53 9.04 -9.83
CA THR A 319 8.42 8.28 -9.25
C THR A 319 7.09 8.91 -9.64
N ARG A 320 6.97 10.26 -9.53
CA ARG A 320 5.75 10.96 -9.94
C ARG A 320 5.45 10.76 -11.42
N GLU A 321 6.46 10.92 -12.28
CA GLU A 321 6.28 10.73 -13.72
C GLU A 321 5.87 9.29 -14.07
N LEU A 322 6.50 8.28 -13.45
CA LEU A 322 6.12 6.88 -13.63
C LEU A 322 4.65 6.66 -13.26
N LEU A 323 4.23 7.14 -12.09
CA LEU A 323 2.86 6.96 -11.60
C LEU A 323 1.83 7.71 -12.48
N ILE A 324 2.19 8.86 -13.02
CA ILE A 324 1.35 9.58 -13.98
C ILE A 324 1.21 8.77 -15.28
N ARG A 325 2.30 8.20 -15.79
CA ARG A 325 2.26 7.34 -16.99
C ARG A 325 1.42 6.09 -16.76
N TYR A 326 1.49 5.50 -15.56
CA TYR A 326 0.59 4.42 -15.19
C TYR A 326 -0.88 4.83 -15.25
N ASP A 327 -1.26 5.93 -14.58
CA ASP A 327 -2.65 6.39 -14.56
C ASP A 327 -3.15 6.78 -15.96
N ASN A 328 -2.27 7.35 -16.78
CA ASN A 328 -2.57 7.75 -18.16
C ASN A 328 -2.71 6.57 -19.13
N LEU A 329 -2.06 5.43 -18.87
CA LEU A 329 -2.02 4.28 -19.80
C LEU A 329 -3.42 3.79 -20.15
N PHE A 330 -4.33 3.77 -19.17
CA PHE A 330 -5.74 3.43 -19.35
C PHE A 330 -6.70 4.51 -18.83
N GLN A 331 -6.20 5.74 -18.60
CA GLN A 331 -6.96 6.88 -18.08
C GLN A 331 -7.80 6.53 -16.85
N THR A 332 -7.16 5.88 -15.87
CA THR A 332 -7.80 5.39 -14.65
C THR A 332 -6.80 5.40 -13.51
N GLU A 333 -7.26 5.30 -12.27
CA GLU A 333 -6.35 5.09 -11.13
C GLU A 333 -5.70 3.71 -11.26
N PHE A 334 -4.42 3.69 -11.61
CA PHE A 334 -3.72 2.46 -11.93
C PHE A 334 -3.38 1.70 -10.64
N PRO A 335 -3.94 0.49 -10.42
CA PRO A 335 -3.65 -0.28 -9.23
C PRO A 335 -2.26 -0.93 -9.33
N TYR A 336 -1.58 -1.06 -8.21
CA TYR A 336 -0.31 -1.78 -8.12
C TYR A 336 0.02 -2.17 -6.69
N SER A 337 0.81 -3.23 -6.55
CA SER A 337 1.63 -3.44 -5.37
C SER A 337 3.05 -2.96 -5.69
N MET A 338 3.64 -2.16 -4.81
CA MET A 338 5.04 -1.78 -4.93
C MET A 338 5.80 -2.04 -3.63
N GLY A 339 7.11 -2.21 -3.73
CA GLY A 339 7.94 -2.33 -2.54
C GLY A 339 9.41 -2.09 -2.81
N TRP A 340 10.11 -1.63 -1.77
CA TRP A 340 11.56 -1.43 -1.79
C TRP A 340 12.29 -2.69 -1.36
N TYR A 341 13.35 -3.01 -2.09
CA TYR A 341 14.33 -4.04 -1.78
C TYR A 341 15.68 -3.38 -1.58
N GLN A 342 16.24 -3.62 -0.40
CA GLN A 342 17.49 -3.04 0.05
C GLN A 342 18.26 -4.09 0.82
N ALA A 343 19.55 -3.82 1.05
CA ALA A 343 20.40 -4.78 1.71
C ALA A 343 19.89 -5.08 3.15
N PRO A 344 20.01 -6.31 3.68
CA PRO A 344 19.48 -6.64 5.00
C PRO A 344 20.09 -5.78 6.13
N MET A 345 19.38 -5.64 7.23
CA MET A 345 19.83 -4.81 8.36
C MET A 345 20.92 -5.53 9.18
N ASN A 346 21.92 -4.79 9.68
CA ASN A 346 23.08 -5.35 10.37
C ASN A 346 22.73 -5.84 11.80
N ASN A 347 22.35 -7.12 11.95
CA ASN A 347 22.47 -7.83 13.23
C ASN A 347 22.32 -9.36 13.14
N VAL A 348 23.36 -10.06 12.68
CA VAL A 348 23.34 -11.54 12.62
C VAL A 348 24.45 -12.12 13.50
N ALA A 349 24.20 -12.19 14.80
CA ALA A 349 24.98 -13.02 15.72
C ALA A 349 24.49 -14.49 15.74
N THR A 350 23.43 -14.83 15.01
CA THR A 350 22.70 -16.09 15.21
C THR A 350 22.17 -16.73 13.91
N ASP A 351 22.94 -16.67 12.81
CA ASP A 351 22.67 -17.61 11.72
C ASP A 351 23.52 -18.86 11.91
N LEU A 352 22.85 -19.99 12.13
CA LEU A 352 23.41 -21.34 12.12
C LEU A 352 24.03 -21.74 10.75
N TRP A 353 23.90 -20.89 9.73
CA TRP A 353 24.34 -21.14 8.35
C TRP A 353 25.35 -20.15 7.77
N CYS A 354 25.79 -19.11 8.49
CA CYS A 354 26.70 -18.11 7.95
C CYS A 354 27.88 -17.82 8.90
N SER A 355 29.10 -18.12 8.46
CA SER A 355 30.31 -17.75 9.21
C SER A 355 30.51 -16.24 9.19
N ALA A 356 30.77 -15.67 10.37
CA ALA A 356 30.79 -14.23 10.71
C ALA A 356 31.76 -13.31 9.93
N SER A 357 32.46 -13.80 8.89
CA SER A 357 33.46 -13.04 8.13
C SER A 357 32.98 -12.48 6.78
N SER A 358 31.86 -12.94 6.21
CA SER A 358 31.43 -12.55 4.84
C SER A 358 30.44 -11.39 4.75
N TYR A 359 29.83 -10.96 5.86
CA TYR A 359 28.68 -10.04 5.84
C TYR A 359 29.02 -8.55 5.96
N ARG A 360 30.31 -8.19 6.13
CA ARG A 360 30.69 -6.85 6.59
C ARG A 360 30.49 -5.71 5.59
N GLU A 361 30.19 -5.97 4.32
CA GLU A 361 30.06 -4.89 3.33
C GLU A 361 28.76 -4.90 2.50
N GLN A 362 28.00 -6.01 2.50
CA GLN A 362 26.77 -6.20 1.69
C GLN A 362 26.89 -5.61 0.26
N ALA A 363 28.10 -5.69 -0.29
CA ALA A 363 28.47 -4.97 -1.51
C ALA A 363 27.73 -5.52 -2.74
N HIS A 364 27.24 -6.76 -2.66
CA HIS A 364 26.46 -7.40 -3.72
C HIS A 364 25.06 -6.83 -3.90
N TRP A 365 24.52 -6.12 -2.91
CA TRP A 365 23.17 -5.55 -2.98
C TRP A 365 23.14 -4.23 -3.73
N GLN A 366 22.08 -4.03 -4.51
CA GLN A 366 21.70 -2.74 -5.07
C GLN A 366 20.24 -2.44 -4.70
N LEU A 367 20.01 -1.24 -4.17
CA LEU A 367 18.69 -0.72 -3.86
C LEU A 367 17.82 -0.71 -5.12
N HIS A 368 16.59 -1.19 -5.01
CA HIS A 368 15.62 -1.08 -6.10
C HIS A 368 14.19 -1.14 -5.57
N ALA A 369 13.24 -0.57 -6.32
CA ALA A 369 11.81 -0.74 -6.10
C ALA A 369 11.20 -1.54 -7.24
N LEU A 370 10.24 -2.42 -6.93
CA LEU A 370 9.42 -3.10 -7.93
C LEU A 370 7.99 -2.60 -7.86
N PHE A 371 7.37 -2.38 -9.02
CA PHE A 371 5.95 -2.10 -9.18
C PHE A 371 5.32 -3.24 -9.97
N GLN A 372 4.25 -3.82 -9.42
CA GLN A 372 3.57 -5.00 -9.95
C GLN A 372 2.09 -4.69 -10.19
N PRO A 373 1.76 -4.03 -11.30
CA PRO A 373 0.38 -3.69 -11.63
C PRO A 373 -0.36 -4.86 -12.29
N PRO A 374 -1.63 -5.11 -11.93
CA PRO A 374 -2.40 -6.21 -12.49
C PRO A 374 -3.12 -5.86 -13.81
N LEU A 375 -3.27 -4.59 -14.19
CA LEU A 375 -4.00 -4.24 -15.42
C LEU A 375 -3.23 -4.69 -16.68
N LEU A 376 -3.97 -5.22 -17.66
CA LEU A 376 -3.39 -5.86 -18.85
C LEU A 376 -3.82 -5.16 -20.15
N ARG A 377 -5.12 -5.06 -20.44
CA ARG A 377 -5.62 -4.53 -21.72
C ARG A 377 -6.38 -3.21 -21.62
N SER A 378 -6.99 -2.94 -20.46
CA SER A 378 -7.83 -1.77 -20.21
C SER A 378 -7.96 -1.54 -18.71
N ALA A 379 -8.69 -0.49 -18.33
CA ALA A 379 -9.07 -0.20 -16.94
C ALA A 379 -9.86 -1.34 -16.28
N THR A 380 -10.53 -2.20 -17.05
CA THR A 380 -11.40 -3.28 -16.55
C THR A 380 -10.83 -4.68 -16.75
N VAL A 381 -9.79 -4.85 -17.57
CA VAL A 381 -9.21 -6.15 -17.89
C VAL A 381 -7.85 -6.31 -17.25
N ARG A 382 -7.78 -7.18 -16.25
CA ARG A 382 -6.58 -7.50 -15.46
C ARG A 382 -6.02 -8.89 -15.75
N LYS A 383 -4.72 -9.06 -15.53
CA LYS A 383 -4.04 -10.35 -15.41
C LYS A 383 -4.43 -11.00 -14.08
N PHE A 384 -4.64 -12.31 -14.14
CA PHE A 384 -4.78 -13.17 -12.99
C PHE A 384 -3.59 -14.12 -12.95
N MET A 385 -2.83 -14.10 -11.85
CA MET A 385 -1.85 -15.16 -11.55
C MET A 385 -2.61 -16.32 -10.92
N SER A 386 -3.00 -17.32 -11.72
CA SER A 386 -3.90 -18.40 -11.27
C SER A 386 -3.38 -19.77 -11.72
N GLY A 387 -4.25 -20.77 -11.87
CA GLY A 387 -3.97 -22.15 -12.30
C GLY A 387 -2.51 -22.51 -12.59
N PHE A 388 -2.03 -22.18 -13.79
CA PHE A 388 -0.66 -22.51 -14.22
C PHE A 388 0.41 -21.71 -13.47
N GLU A 389 0.21 -20.41 -13.23
CA GLU A 389 1.15 -19.56 -12.51
C GLU A 389 1.29 -19.92 -11.02
N LEU A 390 0.23 -20.46 -10.41
CA LEU A 390 0.25 -20.90 -9.01
C LEU A 390 0.84 -22.31 -8.84
N LEU A 391 0.71 -23.17 -9.86
CA LEU A 391 1.06 -24.60 -9.77
C LEU A 391 2.29 -25.00 -10.59
N ALA A 392 2.80 -24.11 -11.46
CA ALA A 392 3.94 -24.37 -12.32
C ALA A 392 4.88 -23.16 -12.44
N GLU A 393 4.59 -22.22 -13.33
CA GLU A 393 5.51 -21.13 -13.68
C GLU A 393 4.76 -19.86 -14.10
N ALA A 394 5.34 -18.69 -13.82
CA ALA A 394 4.78 -17.41 -14.23
C ALA A 394 4.71 -17.28 -15.75
N GLN A 395 3.59 -16.79 -16.27
CA GLN A 395 3.38 -16.55 -17.70
C GLN A 395 2.90 -15.11 -17.94
N ARG A 396 3.35 -14.53 -19.06
CA ARG A 396 2.98 -13.18 -19.51
C ARG A 396 2.45 -13.17 -20.95
N ASP A 397 1.48 -12.31 -21.19
CA ASP A 397 0.86 -12.09 -22.51
C ASP A 397 1.48 -10.93 -23.29
N VAL A 398 2.16 -10.01 -22.60
CA VAL A 398 2.80 -8.82 -23.18
C VAL A 398 4.31 -8.95 -23.02
N LEU A 399 5.05 -8.67 -24.09
CA LEU A 399 6.51 -8.65 -24.05
C LEU A 399 7.02 -7.44 -23.25
N PRO A 400 8.07 -7.57 -22.43
CA PRO A 400 8.67 -6.48 -21.68
C PRO A 400 9.01 -5.25 -22.54
N GLU A 401 9.51 -5.47 -23.75
CA GLU A 401 9.89 -4.43 -24.71
C GLU A 401 8.66 -3.62 -25.13
N ARG A 402 7.54 -4.31 -25.40
CA ARG A 402 6.28 -3.69 -25.80
C ARG A 402 5.64 -2.94 -24.63
N ALA A 403 5.68 -3.49 -23.43
CA ALA A 403 5.20 -2.80 -22.23
C ALA A 403 5.97 -1.51 -21.98
N ALA A 404 7.31 -1.55 -22.10
CA ALA A 404 8.15 -0.37 -21.96
C ALA A 404 7.86 0.69 -23.02
N GLU A 405 7.68 0.28 -24.28
CA GLU A 405 7.31 1.16 -25.38
C GLU A 405 5.99 1.90 -25.12
N LEU A 406 4.95 1.19 -24.69
CA LEU A 406 3.65 1.76 -24.37
C LEU A 406 3.73 2.79 -23.23
N LEU A 407 4.48 2.47 -22.17
CA LEU A 407 4.70 3.41 -21.05
C LEU A 407 5.50 4.65 -21.50
N ARG A 408 6.50 4.50 -22.38
CA ARG A 408 7.26 5.63 -22.95
C ARG A 408 6.40 6.55 -23.81
N GLN A 409 5.46 6.00 -24.59
CA GLN A 409 4.56 6.76 -25.45
C GLN A 409 3.46 7.50 -24.68
N THR A 410 3.24 7.13 -23.41
CA THR A 410 2.21 7.74 -22.57
C THR A 410 2.65 9.14 -22.09
N PRO A 411 1.78 10.17 -22.12
CA PRO A 411 2.15 11.52 -21.67
C PRO A 411 2.59 11.60 -20.21
N ALA A 412 3.50 12.54 -19.91
CA ALA A 412 3.98 12.83 -18.55
C ALA A 412 3.07 13.81 -17.76
N VAL A 413 2.01 14.33 -18.38
CA VAL A 413 1.01 15.18 -17.73
C VAL A 413 -0.24 14.34 -17.45
N HIS A 414 -0.72 14.35 -16.21
CA HIS A 414 -1.85 13.52 -15.79
C HIS A 414 -3.14 13.89 -16.51
N TYR A 415 -3.92 12.89 -16.96
CA TYR A 415 -5.10 13.08 -17.80
C TYR A 415 -6.16 14.00 -17.17
N THR A 416 -6.29 14.00 -15.84
CA THR A 416 -7.21 14.89 -15.11
C THR A 416 -6.81 16.37 -15.14
N GLN A 417 -5.56 16.69 -15.49
CA GLN A 417 -5.07 18.06 -15.61
C GLN A 417 -5.23 18.61 -17.03
N THR A 418 -5.31 17.74 -18.04
CA THR A 418 -5.45 18.12 -19.45
C THR A 418 -6.86 18.62 -19.79
N VAL A 419 -7.90 18.14 -19.09
CA VAL A 419 -9.31 18.49 -19.36
C VAL A 419 -9.67 19.93 -18.96
N LYS A 420 -8.84 20.65 -18.20
CA LYS A 420 -9.12 22.03 -17.76
C LYS A 420 -8.80 23.12 -18.80
N GLN A 421 -8.43 22.77 -20.03
CA GLN A 421 -8.04 23.73 -21.08
C GLN A 421 -8.98 23.81 -22.29
N SER A 422 -10.18 23.21 -22.24
CA SER A 422 -11.20 23.29 -23.30
C SER A 422 -12.40 24.11 -22.89
#